data_AF-A0A2E4CBA4-F1
#
_entry.id   AF-A0A2E4CBA4-F1
#
_cell.length_a   1.000
_cell.length_b   1.000
_cell.length_c   1.000
_cell.angle_alpha   90.00
_cell.angle_beta   90.00
_cell.angle_gamma   90.00
#
_symmetry.space_group_name_H-M   'P 1'
#
loop_
_entity.id
_entity.type
_entity.pdbx_description
1 polymer ?
#
loop_
_entity_poly.entity_id
_entity_poly.type
_entity_poly.pdbx_seq_one_letter_code
_entity_poly.pdbx_strand_id
1 'polypeptide(L)'
;MKGEAMSYVTAFGCRATDVASFAAEANGYGKEAAIAAGATDVRVSQVVMGGERAGMINVAFECPTITAAMEVSAAMNSDAQVLETLAKCGVQLVSRSLIRVTAERGTTEGAYSTGVMFSSNPVDDATADSNLADGWAHIQAGANGMRMGQAYSAGMAPAPYFILTWTDDLDALAAASAKSFGDPKVQANMANSNTVMVGRMMSRTLS
;
A
#
# COMPACT_ATOMS: atom_id res chain seq x y z
N MET A 1 -4.84 26.79 6.72
CA MET A 1 -4.25 25.56 7.30
C MET A 1 -2.98 25.27 6.54
N LYS A 2 -1.83 25.14 7.21
CA LYS A 2 -0.65 24.53 6.58
C LYS A 2 -1.03 23.06 6.38
N GLY A 3 -1.22 22.65 5.13
CA GLY A 3 -1.51 21.25 4.81
C GLY A 3 -0.40 20.38 5.39
N GLU A 4 -0.77 19.34 6.13
CA GLU A 4 0.16 18.27 6.47
C GLU A 4 0.83 17.81 5.17
N ALA A 5 2.14 17.60 5.21
CA ALA A 5 2.90 17.23 4.03
C ALA A 5 2.35 15.89 3.48
N MET A 6 1.69 15.94 2.32
CA MET A 6 1.15 14.74 1.69
C MET A 6 2.26 13.74 1.40
N SER A 7 2.07 12.49 1.82
CA SER A 7 2.98 11.39 1.55
C SER A 7 2.64 10.71 0.23
N TYR A 8 3.67 10.26 -0.48
CA TYR A 8 3.57 9.47 -1.70
C TYR A 8 4.23 8.11 -1.48
N VAL A 9 3.74 7.11 -2.20
CA VAL A 9 4.40 5.80 -2.27
C VAL A 9 4.75 5.54 -3.72
N THR A 10 6.05 5.44 -4.01
CA THR A 10 6.50 4.77 -5.24
C THR A 10 6.64 3.29 -4.94
N ALA A 11 5.96 2.47 -5.72
CA ALA A 11 5.98 1.03 -5.54
C ALA A 11 6.33 0.34 -6.86
N PHE A 12 7.01 -0.80 -6.75
CA PHE A 12 7.08 -1.74 -7.85
C PHE A 12 6.53 -3.10 -7.44
N GLY A 13 5.82 -3.70 -8.39
CA GLY A 13 5.34 -5.08 -8.30
C GLY A 13 6.28 -5.98 -9.07
N CYS A 14 6.68 -7.11 -8.47
CA CYS A 14 7.54 -8.10 -9.12
C CYS A 14 7.15 -9.54 -8.75
N ARG A 15 7.78 -10.49 -9.44
CA ARG A 15 7.88 -11.90 -9.04
C ARG A 15 9.34 -12.22 -8.76
N ALA A 16 9.62 -13.13 -7.84
CA ALA A 16 10.98 -13.62 -7.57
C ALA A 16 10.95 -15.14 -7.50
N THR A 17 12.00 -15.80 -7.98
CA THR A 17 12.16 -17.26 -7.81
C THR A 17 12.64 -17.59 -6.40
N ASP A 18 13.44 -16.70 -5.79
CA ASP A 18 13.85 -16.78 -4.39
C ASP A 18 13.28 -15.60 -3.59
N VAL A 19 12.05 -15.78 -3.11
CA VAL A 19 11.31 -14.77 -2.33
C VAL A 19 11.99 -14.48 -0.99
N ALA A 20 12.57 -15.50 -0.35
CA ALA A 20 13.15 -15.38 0.99
C ALA A 20 14.43 -14.55 0.94
N SER A 21 15.35 -14.87 0.03
CA SER A 21 16.57 -14.08 -0.17
C SER A 21 16.24 -12.66 -0.63
N PHE A 22 15.27 -12.50 -1.55
CA PHE A 22 14.86 -11.16 -1.99
C PHE A 22 14.34 -10.31 -0.83
N ALA A 23 13.47 -10.86 0.02
CA ALA A 23 12.94 -10.15 1.18
C ALA A 23 14.03 -9.77 2.18
N ALA A 24 14.99 -10.66 2.44
CA ALA A 24 16.10 -10.39 3.36
C ALA A 24 17.00 -9.25 2.85
N GLU A 25 17.37 -9.27 1.56
CA GLU A 25 18.20 -8.22 0.95
C GLU A 25 17.44 -6.89 0.84
N ALA A 26 16.13 -6.94 0.54
CA ALA A 26 15.28 -5.77 0.52
C ALA A 26 15.14 -5.11 1.91
N ASN A 27 15.10 -5.90 2.99
CA ASN A 27 15.08 -5.39 4.36
C ASN A 27 16.45 -4.87 4.84
N GLY A 28 17.53 -5.43 4.29
CA GLY A 28 18.90 -5.00 4.57
C GLY A 28 19.30 -3.84 3.65
N TYR A 29 20.27 -4.10 2.79
CA TYR A 29 20.87 -3.08 1.93
C TYR A 29 19.84 -2.35 1.04
N GLY A 30 18.82 -3.05 0.52
CA GLY A 30 17.80 -2.42 -0.31
C GLY A 30 17.04 -1.29 0.42
N LYS A 31 16.76 -1.48 1.71
CA LYS A 31 16.17 -0.46 2.57
C LYS A 31 17.15 0.68 2.81
N GLU A 32 18.39 0.37 3.17
CA GLU A 32 19.44 1.38 3.38
C GLU A 32 19.64 2.28 2.16
N ALA A 33 19.75 1.69 0.97
CA ALA A 33 19.91 2.41 -0.29
C ALA A 33 18.69 3.31 -0.60
N ALA A 34 17.48 2.82 -0.37
CA ALA A 34 16.26 3.61 -0.59
C ALA A 34 16.16 4.79 0.38
N ILE A 35 16.48 4.59 1.67
CA ILE A 35 16.50 5.67 2.67
C ILE A 35 17.56 6.71 2.31
N ALA A 36 18.77 6.26 1.91
CA ALA A 36 19.82 7.17 1.44
C ALA A 36 19.41 7.98 0.20
N ALA A 37 18.54 7.41 -0.64
CA ALA A 37 17.97 8.07 -1.82
C ALA A 37 16.77 8.99 -1.53
N GLY A 38 16.31 9.08 -0.27
CA GLY A 38 15.24 10.00 0.14
C GLY A 38 13.90 9.33 0.47
N ALA A 39 13.83 8.01 0.53
CA ALA A 39 12.66 7.33 1.11
C ALA A 39 12.62 7.54 2.63
N THR A 40 11.41 7.59 3.20
CA THR A 40 11.20 7.68 4.65
C THR A 40 10.98 6.32 5.29
N ASP A 41 10.46 5.36 4.54
CA ASP A 41 10.30 3.98 4.95
C ASP A 41 10.22 3.06 3.71
N VAL A 42 10.45 1.77 3.93
CA VAL A 42 10.35 0.71 2.92
C VAL A 42 9.59 -0.46 3.50
N ARG A 43 8.62 -0.97 2.73
CA ARG A 43 7.85 -2.17 3.09
C ARG A 43 7.79 -3.15 1.94
N VAL A 44 7.86 -4.43 2.29
CA VAL A 44 7.73 -5.51 1.33
C VAL A 44 6.61 -6.44 1.78
N SER A 45 5.70 -6.72 0.85
CA SER A 45 4.61 -7.67 1.07
C SER A 45 4.45 -8.58 -0.13
N GLN A 46 3.89 -9.76 0.09
CA GLN A 46 3.51 -10.65 -0.99
C GLN A 46 2.02 -10.95 -0.92
N VAL A 47 1.34 -10.71 -2.04
CA VAL A 47 -0.07 -11.06 -2.20
C VAL A 47 -0.19 -12.58 -2.17
N VAL A 48 -0.94 -13.10 -1.20
CA VAL A 48 -1.25 -14.53 -1.08
C VAL A 48 -2.55 -14.82 -1.82
N MET A 49 -3.59 -14.03 -1.52
CA MET A 49 -4.91 -14.13 -2.15
C MET A 49 -5.21 -12.82 -2.86
N GLY A 50 -5.25 -12.82 -4.19
CA GLY A 50 -5.52 -11.59 -4.96
C GLY A 50 -5.83 -11.82 -6.43
N GLY A 51 -6.37 -13.00 -6.78
CA GLY A 51 -6.63 -13.38 -8.17
C GLY A 51 -5.35 -13.35 -9.00
N GLU A 52 -5.35 -12.60 -10.09
CA GLU A 52 -4.19 -12.44 -10.98
C GLU A 52 -2.95 -11.85 -10.27
N ARG A 53 -3.16 -11.11 -9.18
CA ARG A 53 -2.06 -10.57 -8.35
C ARG A 53 -1.48 -11.60 -7.39
N ALA A 54 -2.05 -12.79 -7.23
CA ALA A 54 -1.55 -13.81 -6.31
C ALA A 54 -0.08 -14.17 -6.63
N GLY A 55 0.79 -14.10 -5.63
CA GLY A 55 2.23 -14.28 -5.71
C GLY A 55 3.03 -13.04 -6.10
N MET A 56 2.38 -11.91 -6.41
CA MET A 56 3.05 -10.63 -6.65
C MET A 56 3.66 -10.11 -5.36
N ILE A 57 4.95 -9.76 -5.42
CA ILE A 57 5.66 -9.06 -4.35
C ILE A 57 5.54 -7.57 -4.65
N ASN A 58 5.09 -6.80 -3.66
CA ASN A 58 5.05 -5.35 -3.71
C ASN A 58 6.14 -4.80 -2.81
N VAL A 59 7.05 -4.02 -3.41
CA VAL A 59 8.02 -3.21 -2.68
C VAL A 59 7.53 -1.77 -2.73
N ALA A 60 7.26 -1.19 -1.56
CA ALA A 60 6.72 0.14 -1.41
C ALA A 60 7.76 1.03 -0.72
N PHE A 61 8.10 2.16 -1.34
CA PHE A 61 8.97 3.19 -0.78
C PHE A 61 8.12 4.41 -0.44
N GLU A 62 8.13 4.83 0.81
CA GLU A 62 7.45 6.05 1.24
C GLU A 62 8.31 7.26 0.94
N CYS A 63 7.69 8.32 0.43
CA CYS A 63 8.39 9.51 -0.02
C CYS A 63 7.58 10.76 0.35
N PRO A 64 8.25 11.85 0.77
CA PRO A 64 7.56 13.08 1.16
C PRO A 64 7.00 13.87 -0.02
N THR A 65 7.47 13.60 -1.24
CA THR A 65 7.04 14.30 -2.47
C THR A 65 7.10 13.37 -3.68
N ILE A 66 6.43 13.76 -4.77
CA ILE A 66 6.54 13.10 -6.08
C ILE A 66 7.99 13.14 -6.58
N THR A 67 8.70 14.26 -6.40
CA THR A 67 10.10 14.39 -6.83
C THR A 67 10.98 13.38 -6.12
N ALA A 68 10.89 13.29 -4.79
CA ALA A 68 11.60 12.28 -4.01
C ALA A 68 11.26 10.85 -4.45
N ALA A 69 9.98 10.59 -4.77
CA ALA A 69 9.55 9.29 -5.29
C ALA A 69 10.20 8.94 -6.64
N MET A 70 10.39 9.92 -7.52
CA MET A 70 11.10 9.74 -8.79
C MET A 70 12.62 9.54 -8.57
N GLU A 71 13.23 10.30 -7.66
CA GLU A 71 14.65 10.20 -7.30
C GLU A 71 14.98 8.85 -6.67
N VAL A 72 14.20 8.40 -5.68
CA VAL A 72 14.31 7.06 -5.09
C VAL A 72 14.19 5.99 -6.17
N SER A 73 13.20 6.10 -7.05
CA SER A 73 13.05 5.14 -8.16
C SER A 73 14.28 5.15 -9.07
N ALA A 74 14.83 6.31 -9.43
CA ALA A 74 16.01 6.40 -10.27
C ALA A 74 17.24 5.77 -9.59
N ALA A 75 17.50 6.13 -8.33
CA ALA A 75 18.62 5.62 -7.55
C ALA A 75 18.60 4.09 -7.45
N MET A 76 17.45 3.51 -7.05
CA MET A 76 17.30 2.06 -6.90
C MET A 76 17.46 1.30 -8.23
N ASN A 77 17.18 1.92 -9.38
CA ASN A 77 17.39 1.30 -10.69
C ASN A 77 18.83 1.43 -11.22
N SER A 78 19.64 2.27 -10.59
CA SER A 78 21.05 2.47 -10.96
C SER A 78 22.03 1.86 -9.97
N ASP A 79 21.55 1.44 -8.79
CA ASP A 79 22.37 0.87 -7.74
C ASP A 79 22.83 -0.56 -8.12
N ALA A 80 24.15 -0.76 -8.16
CA ALA A 80 24.74 -2.01 -8.63
C ALA A 80 24.38 -3.22 -7.74
N GLN A 81 24.34 -3.05 -6.42
CA GLN A 81 24.06 -4.14 -5.48
C GLN A 81 22.56 -4.46 -5.45
N VAL A 82 21.69 -3.45 -5.63
CA VAL A 82 20.26 -3.68 -5.87
C VAL A 82 20.08 -4.49 -7.15
N LEU A 83 20.71 -4.09 -8.26
CA LEU A 83 20.60 -4.79 -9.55
C LEU A 83 21.13 -6.23 -9.48
N GLU A 84 22.24 -6.45 -8.77
CA GLU A 84 22.79 -7.79 -8.52
C GLU A 84 21.80 -8.65 -7.72
N THR A 85 21.20 -8.09 -6.67
CA THR A 85 20.18 -8.76 -5.86
C THR A 85 18.97 -9.17 -6.71
N LEU A 86 18.48 -8.26 -7.55
CA LEU A 86 17.36 -8.54 -8.46
C LEU A 86 17.69 -9.70 -9.40
N ALA A 87 18.89 -9.71 -9.99
CA ALA A 87 19.33 -10.80 -10.87
C ALA A 87 19.48 -12.13 -10.12
N LYS A 88 20.18 -12.12 -8.98
CA LYS A 88 20.43 -13.29 -8.13
C LYS A 88 19.14 -13.95 -7.65
N CYS A 89 18.13 -13.16 -7.27
CA CYS A 89 16.85 -13.68 -6.77
C CYS A 89 15.83 -13.99 -7.89
N GLY A 90 16.25 -13.90 -9.17
CA GLY A 90 15.39 -14.15 -10.32
C GLY A 90 14.20 -13.21 -10.40
N VAL A 91 14.39 -11.93 -10.07
CA VAL A 91 13.31 -10.95 -10.03
C VAL A 91 12.85 -10.59 -11.43
N GLN A 92 11.54 -10.70 -11.66
CA GLN A 92 10.85 -10.21 -12.85
C GLN A 92 9.96 -9.02 -12.47
N LEU A 93 10.31 -7.84 -12.97
CA LEU A 93 9.51 -6.63 -12.78
C LEU A 93 8.19 -6.76 -13.56
N VAL A 94 7.07 -6.46 -12.90
CA VAL A 94 5.72 -6.52 -13.49
C VAL A 94 5.13 -5.13 -13.67
N SER A 95 5.24 -4.28 -12.66
CA SER A 95 4.60 -2.96 -12.68
C SER A 95 5.34 -1.95 -11.83
N ARG A 96 5.09 -0.66 -12.10
CA ARG A 96 5.43 0.46 -11.22
C ARG A 96 4.20 1.33 -11.03
N SER A 97 4.08 1.90 -9.84
CA SER A 97 2.98 2.79 -9.50
C SER A 97 3.44 3.87 -8.54
N LEU A 98 2.94 5.07 -8.75
CA LEU A 98 2.96 6.17 -7.81
C LEU A 98 1.56 6.31 -7.21
N ILE A 99 1.54 6.29 -5.88
CA ILE A 99 0.34 6.37 -5.06
C ILE A 99 0.45 7.65 -4.23
N ARG A 100 -0.65 8.37 -4.12
CA ARG A 100 -0.84 9.45 -3.17
C ARG A 100 -1.53 8.91 -1.93
N VAL A 101 -0.97 9.16 -0.75
CA VAL A 101 -1.59 8.82 0.54
C VAL A 101 -2.45 10.00 0.97
N THR A 102 -3.76 9.78 1.12
CA THR A 102 -4.70 10.87 1.44
C THR A 102 -5.16 10.85 2.90
N ALA A 103 -5.03 9.71 3.58
CA ALA A 103 -5.34 9.58 5.00
C ALA A 103 -4.71 8.30 5.59
N GLU A 104 -4.40 8.33 6.88
CA GLU A 104 -3.80 7.22 7.62
C GLU A 104 -4.20 7.22 9.09
N ARG A 105 -4.33 6.03 9.68
CA ARG A 105 -4.61 5.81 11.11
C ARG A 105 -3.81 4.61 11.61
N GLY A 106 -3.39 4.65 12.87
CA GLY A 106 -2.66 3.55 13.51
C GLY A 106 -1.24 3.40 12.97
N THR A 107 -0.77 2.16 12.87
CA THR A 107 0.57 1.81 12.36
C THR A 107 0.49 0.94 11.11
N THR A 108 1.54 0.96 10.32
CA THR A 108 1.67 0.18 9.10
C THR A 108 2.33 -1.19 9.32
N GLU A 109 2.21 -1.71 10.55
CA GLU A 109 2.84 -2.94 11.03
C GLU A 109 1.84 -4.08 11.17
N GLY A 110 2.31 -5.32 11.00
CA GLY A 110 1.53 -6.53 11.21
C GLY A 110 2.02 -7.67 10.32
N ALA A 111 1.77 -8.91 10.74
CA ALA A 111 2.11 -10.10 9.97
C ALA A 111 1.40 -10.17 8.60
N TYR A 112 0.23 -9.54 8.50
CA TYR A 112 -0.60 -9.51 7.30
C TYR A 112 -1.03 -8.10 6.94
N SER A 113 -1.37 -7.92 5.67
CA SER A 113 -2.12 -6.75 5.20
C SER A 113 -3.24 -7.15 4.26
N THR A 114 -4.31 -6.36 4.24
CA THR A 114 -5.37 -6.50 3.24
C THR A 114 -5.54 -5.21 2.47
N GLY A 115 -5.85 -5.33 1.19
CA GLY A 115 -6.17 -4.19 0.32
C GLY A 115 -7.58 -4.33 -0.21
N VAL A 116 -8.46 -3.40 0.15
CA VAL A 116 -9.78 -3.26 -0.49
C VAL A 116 -9.67 -2.22 -1.59
N MET A 117 -10.09 -2.57 -2.80
CA MET A 117 -10.00 -1.72 -3.98
C MET A 117 -11.36 -1.14 -4.32
N PHE A 118 -11.39 0.13 -4.72
CA PHE A 118 -12.62 0.86 -4.98
C PHE A 118 -12.56 1.63 -6.30
N SER A 119 -13.72 1.75 -6.95
CA SER A 119 -14.05 2.85 -7.85
C SER A 119 -14.84 3.90 -7.06
N SER A 120 -14.55 5.18 -7.24
CA SER A 120 -15.24 6.29 -6.57
C SER A 120 -15.03 7.57 -7.37
N ASN A 121 -15.94 8.53 -7.22
CA ASN A 121 -15.67 9.92 -7.57
C ASN A 121 -14.57 10.48 -6.64
N PRO A 122 -13.72 11.40 -7.13
CA PRO A 122 -12.77 12.08 -6.29
C PRO A 122 -13.49 12.95 -5.25
N VAL A 123 -12.92 12.99 -4.06
CA VAL A 123 -13.32 13.90 -2.97
C VAL A 123 -12.08 14.68 -2.51
N ASP A 124 -12.28 15.79 -1.80
CA ASP A 124 -11.16 16.50 -1.17
C ASP A 124 -10.54 15.69 -0.02
N ASP A 125 -9.33 16.08 0.38
CA ASP A 125 -8.56 15.34 1.39
C ASP A 125 -9.22 15.36 2.76
N ALA A 126 -9.88 16.45 3.13
CA ALA A 126 -10.59 16.55 4.41
C ALA A 126 -11.77 15.56 4.48
N THR A 127 -12.49 15.42 3.37
CA THR A 127 -13.56 14.44 3.22
C THR A 127 -13.02 13.02 3.19
N ALA A 128 -11.92 12.75 2.47
CA ALA A 128 -11.27 11.44 2.46
C ALA A 128 -10.82 11.03 3.86
N ASP A 129 -10.21 11.94 4.61
CA ASP A 129 -9.73 11.72 5.97
C ASP A 129 -10.89 11.48 6.96
N SER A 130 -11.94 12.29 6.89
CA SER A 130 -13.15 12.09 7.69
C SER A 130 -13.81 10.74 7.40
N ASN A 131 -13.94 10.37 6.12
CA ASN A 131 -14.53 9.10 5.73
C ASN A 131 -13.67 7.92 6.21
N LEU A 132 -12.33 8.04 6.15
CA LEU A 132 -11.44 7.03 6.68
C LEU A 132 -11.56 6.91 8.21
N ALA A 133 -11.76 8.02 8.93
CA ALA A 133 -11.99 8.02 10.38
C ALA A 133 -13.27 7.26 10.77
N ASP A 134 -14.37 7.49 10.04
CA ASP A 134 -15.63 6.77 10.26
C ASP A 134 -15.45 5.25 10.07
N GLY A 135 -14.68 4.85 9.06
CA GLY A 135 -14.30 3.44 8.88
C GLY A 135 -13.40 2.92 10.00
N TRP A 136 -12.37 3.69 10.37
CA TRP A 136 -11.39 3.34 11.39
C TRP A 136 -12.01 3.07 12.76
N ALA A 137 -13.08 3.80 13.12
CA ALA A 137 -13.81 3.61 14.36
C ALA A 137 -14.22 2.14 14.60
N HIS A 138 -14.47 1.40 13.52
CA HIS A 138 -14.78 -0.03 13.53
C HIS A 138 -13.55 -0.91 13.26
N ILE A 139 -12.74 -0.54 12.27
CA ILE A 139 -11.59 -1.35 11.80
C ILE A 139 -10.52 -1.53 12.87
N GLN A 140 -10.30 -0.55 13.75
CA GLN A 140 -9.31 -0.60 14.82
C GLN A 140 -9.50 -1.77 15.81
N ALA A 141 -10.67 -2.41 15.82
CA ALA A 141 -10.92 -3.59 16.64
C ALA A 141 -10.18 -4.86 16.16
N GLY A 142 -9.67 -4.86 14.93
CA GLY A 142 -8.95 -6.00 14.34
C GLY A 142 -7.77 -5.60 13.45
N ALA A 143 -7.35 -4.34 13.50
CA ALA A 143 -6.25 -3.81 12.69
C ALA A 143 -5.30 -2.97 13.55
N ASN A 144 -4.00 -3.05 13.23
CA ASN A 144 -2.96 -2.20 13.79
C ASN A 144 -2.96 -0.81 13.13
N GLY A 145 -3.38 -0.74 11.87
CA GLY A 145 -3.58 0.53 11.16
C GLY A 145 -4.29 0.37 9.82
N MET A 146 -4.59 1.53 9.22
CA MET A 146 -5.34 1.66 7.98
C MET A 146 -4.89 2.90 7.22
N ARG A 147 -4.79 2.78 5.89
CA ARG A 147 -4.39 3.88 5.00
C ARG A 147 -5.28 3.93 3.76
N MET A 148 -5.65 5.14 3.35
CA MET A 148 -6.24 5.41 2.03
C MET A 148 -5.16 5.79 1.02
N GLY A 149 -5.11 5.07 -0.09
CA GLY A 149 -4.27 5.35 -1.23
C GLY A 149 -5.10 5.69 -2.47
N GLN A 150 -4.63 6.69 -3.21
CA GLN A 150 -5.12 7.04 -4.54
C GLN A 150 -4.02 6.75 -5.56
N ALA A 151 -4.33 5.99 -6.60
CA ALA A 151 -3.42 5.83 -7.74
C ALA A 151 -3.22 7.20 -8.40
N TYR A 152 -1.98 7.70 -8.38
CA TYR A 152 -1.62 8.98 -8.99
C TYR A 152 -1.02 8.77 -10.39
N SER A 153 -0.16 7.76 -10.53
CA SER A 153 0.35 7.28 -11.82
C SER A 153 0.65 5.79 -11.75
N ALA A 154 -0.21 4.95 -12.33
CA ALA A 154 -0.10 3.50 -12.20
C ALA A 154 -0.50 2.75 -13.49
N GLY A 155 -0.42 3.43 -14.64
CA GLY A 155 -0.94 2.93 -15.92
C GLY A 155 -2.46 2.81 -15.91
N MET A 156 -3.01 1.91 -16.75
CA MET A 156 -4.43 1.53 -16.70
C MET A 156 -4.70 0.71 -15.42
N ALA A 157 -4.72 1.39 -14.27
CA ALA A 157 -5.06 0.76 -13.00
C ALA A 157 -6.57 0.46 -12.99
N PRO A 158 -6.99 -0.80 -12.75
CA PRO A 158 -8.41 -1.16 -12.73
C PRO A 158 -9.18 -0.54 -11.54
N ALA A 159 -8.47 -0.07 -10.51
CA ALA A 159 -9.07 0.62 -9.36
C ALA A 159 -8.26 1.87 -9.01
N PRO A 160 -8.85 3.08 -9.04
CA PRO A 160 -8.15 4.33 -8.72
C PRO A 160 -7.91 4.53 -7.21
N TYR A 161 -8.62 3.80 -6.35
CA TYR A 161 -8.51 3.94 -4.90
C TYR A 161 -8.36 2.59 -4.21
N PHE A 162 -7.68 2.59 -3.07
CA PHE A 162 -7.59 1.43 -2.21
C PHE A 162 -7.43 1.83 -0.74
N ILE A 163 -7.95 0.98 0.13
CA ILE A 163 -7.68 1.03 1.56
C ILE A 163 -6.79 -0.15 1.91
N LEU A 164 -5.59 0.12 2.41
CA LEU A 164 -4.71 -0.88 3.01
C LEU A 164 -4.97 -0.94 4.51
N THR A 165 -4.98 -2.14 5.06
CA THR A 165 -5.07 -2.40 6.51
C THR A 165 -3.98 -3.38 6.90
N TRP A 166 -3.39 -3.21 8.07
CA TRP A 166 -2.38 -4.11 8.62
C TRP A 166 -2.89 -4.76 9.90
N THR A 167 -2.58 -6.03 10.09
CA THR A 167 -3.07 -6.83 11.23
C THR A 167 -2.20 -8.05 11.48
N ASP A 168 -2.27 -8.57 12.70
CA ASP A 168 -1.77 -9.89 13.08
C ASP A 168 -2.87 -10.96 13.11
N ASP A 169 -4.15 -10.55 13.01
CA ASP A 169 -5.32 -11.41 13.07
C ASP A 169 -6.29 -11.07 11.92
N LEU A 170 -6.25 -11.88 10.86
CA LEU A 170 -7.11 -11.71 9.69
C LEU A 170 -8.59 -11.98 9.98
N ASP A 171 -8.91 -12.84 10.96
CA ASP A 171 -10.30 -13.15 11.30
C ASP A 171 -10.93 -12.00 12.10
N ALA A 172 -10.19 -11.42 13.04
CA ALA A 172 -10.58 -10.19 13.73
C ALA A 172 -10.76 -9.04 12.75
N LEU A 173 -9.82 -8.88 11.80
CA LEU A 173 -9.94 -7.86 10.74
C LEU A 173 -11.16 -8.09 9.85
N ALA A 174 -11.46 -9.33 9.46
CA ALA A 174 -12.63 -9.65 8.65
C ALA A 174 -13.94 -9.29 9.37
N ALA A 175 -14.03 -9.61 10.66
CA ALA A 175 -15.17 -9.24 11.49
C ALA A 175 -15.32 -7.72 11.65
N ALA A 176 -14.21 -7.00 11.87
CA ALA A 176 -14.18 -5.54 11.95
C ALA A 176 -14.58 -4.88 10.61
N SER A 177 -14.09 -5.43 9.49
CA SER A 177 -14.44 -4.97 8.14
C SER A 177 -15.92 -5.13 7.85
N ALA A 178 -16.53 -6.27 8.24
CA ALA A 178 -17.96 -6.48 8.07
C ALA A 178 -18.81 -5.45 8.85
N LYS A 179 -18.41 -5.13 10.09
CA LYS A 179 -19.04 -4.07 10.89
C LYS A 179 -18.93 -2.70 10.22
N SER A 180 -17.73 -2.36 9.74
CA SER A 180 -17.48 -1.09 9.05
C SER A 180 -18.36 -0.92 7.80
N PHE A 181 -18.41 -1.93 6.91
CA PHE A 181 -19.27 -1.87 5.71
C PHE A 181 -20.78 -1.95 6.00
N GLY A 182 -21.15 -2.49 7.16
CA GLY A 182 -22.53 -2.51 7.64
C GLY A 182 -22.99 -1.23 8.33
N ASP A 183 -22.07 -0.31 8.64
CA ASP A 183 -22.38 0.92 9.36
C ASP A 183 -23.11 1.92 8.45
N PRO A 184 -24.27 2.48 8.86
CA PRO A 184 -25.04 3.40 8.03
C PRO A 184 -24.29 4.68 7.63
N LYS A 185 -23.39 5.18 8.48
CA LYS A 185 -22.58 6.37 8.19
C LYS A 185 -21.52 6.05 7.14
N VAL A 186 -20.85 4.90 7.25
CA VAL A 186 -19.91 4.42 6.22
C VAL A 186 -20.63 4.19 4.89
N GLN A 187 -21.81 3.57 4.90
CA GLN A 187 -22.63 3.40 3.69
C GLN A 187 -23.06 4.73 3.07
N ALA A 188 -23.44 5.71 3.88
CA ALA A 188 -23.75 7.05 3.41
C ALA A 188 -22.52 7.74 2.79
N ASN A 189 -21.34 7.62 3.41
CA ASN A 189 -20.09 8.15 2.86
C ASN A 189 -19.78 7.52 1.48
N MET A 190 -19.94 6.20 1.36
CA MET A 190 -19.78 5.49 0.08
C MET A 190 -20.78 5.98 -0.97
N ALA A 191 -22.05 6.15 -0.62
CA ALA A 191 -23.07 6.63 -1.53
C ALA A 191 -22.79 8.06 -2.02
N ASN A 192 -22.33 8.95 -1.12
CA ASN A 192 -22.03 10.34 -1.44
C ASN A 192 -20.95 10.51 -2.52
N SER A 193 -20.03 9.55 -2.66
CA SER A 193 -18.98 9.58 -3.69
C SER A 193 -19.13 8.48 -4.75
N ASN A 194 -20.29 7.82 -4.84
CA ASN A 194 -20.52 6.68 -5.75
C ASN A 194 -19.45 5.57 -5.61
N THR A 195 -19.03 5.30 -4.38
CA THR A 195 -18.00 4.29 -4.09
C THR A 195 -18.55 2.89 -4.28
N VAL A 196 -17.85 2.08 -5.09
CA VAL A 196 -18.12 0.66 -5.28
C VAL A 196 -16.84 -0.13 -5.01
N MET A 197 -16.95 -1.15 -4.16
CA MET A 197 -15.86 -2.10 -3.95
C MET A 197 -15.73 -2.98 -5.19
N VAL A 198 -14.54 -2.99 -5.79
CA VAL A 198 -14.24 -3.76 -7.02
C VAL A 198 -13.34 -4.97 -6.76
N GLY A 199 -12.77 -5.08 -5.57
CA GLY A 199 -12.02 -6.27 -5.18
C GLY A 199 -11.37 -6.17 -3.82
N ARG A 200 -10.78 -7.29 -3.40
CA ARG A 200 -10.00 -7.42 -2.17
C ARG A 200 -8.78 -8.30 -2.40
N MET A 201 -7.68 -7.98 -1.76
CA MET A 201 -6.49 -8.81 -1.69
C MET A 201 -6.01 -8.98 -0.25
N MET A 202 -5.33 -10.09 0.02
CA MET A 202 -4.67 -10.39 1.28
C MET A 202 -3.21 -10.74 1.02
N SER A 203 -2.33 -10.17 1.82
CA SER A 203 -0.89 -10.27 1.70
C SER A 203 -0.28 -10.69 3.03
N ARG A 204 0.87 -11.35 2.97
CA ARG A 204 1.78 -11.48 4.10
C ARG A 204 2.86 -10.40 4.03
N THR A 205 3.27 -9.89 5.18
CA THR A 205 4.42 -9.01 5.30
C THR A 205 5.70 -9.83 5.13
N LEU A 206 6.67 -9.28 4.40
CA LEU A 206 7.98 -9.88 4.17
C LEU A 206 9.10 -9.09 4.84
N SER A 207 8.95 -7.76 4.93
CA SER A 207 9.85 -6.84 5.65
C SER A 207 9.18 -5.52 5.96
#